data_AF-A0A841T6B6-F1
#
_entry.id   AF-A0A841T6B6-F1
#
_cell.length_a   1.000
_cell.length_b   1.000
_cell.length_c   1.000
_cell.angle_alpha   90.00
_cell.angle_beta   90.00
_cell.angle_gamma   90.00
#
_symmetry.space_group_name_H-M   'P 1'
#
loop_
_entity.id
_entity.type
_entity.pdbx_description
1 polymer ?
#
loop_
_entity_poly.entity_id
_entity_poly.type
_entity_poly.pdbx_seq_one_letter_code
_entity_poly.pdbx_strand_id
1 'polypeptide(L)'
;MLKKLIALSTMTLSLFVVSSSVLAVTPTGKTILERANNAYNSEKSYTVLHINQGKVEKEFKYKEAFIPIKDLFNSRVSGIKWDNKNKIAEVTNAGSGVLAIPLMGSS
;
A
#
# COMPACT_ATOMS: atom_id res chain seq x y z
N MET A 1 17.24 48.74 -17.24
CA MET A 1 16.65 47.54 -17.90
C MET A 1 17.14 46.22 -17.30
N LEU A 2 18.40 46.11 -16.84
CA LEU A 2 18.96 44.90 -16.23
C LEU A 2 18.15 44.32 -15.04
N LYS A 3 17.61 45.17 -14.17
CA LYS A 3 16.76 44.76 -13.03
C LYS A 3 15.44 44.08 -13.44
N LYS A 4 14.87 44.47 -14.60
CA LYS A 4 13.65 43.85 -15.14
C LYS A 4 13.94 42.49 -15.78
N LEU A 5 15.14 42.31 -16.33
CA LEU A 5 15.61 41.03 -16.90
C LEU A 5 15.88 39.98 -15.82
N ILE A 6 16.48 40.38 -14.70
CA ILE A 6 16.75 39.49 -13.56
C ILE A 6 15.43 39.00 -12.94
N ALA A 7 14.45 39.91 -12.76
CA ALA A 7 13.13 39.56 -12.22
C ALA A 7 12.40 38.53 -13.10
N LEU A 8 12.49 38.68 -14.43
CA LEU A 8 11.89 37.75 -15.39
C LEU A 8 12.59 36.38 -15.36
N SER A 9 13.92 36.37 -15.19
CA SER A 9 14.73 35.16 -15.08
C SER A 9 14.48 34.39 -13.78
N THR A 10 14.18 35.08 -12.67
CA THR A 10 13.80 34.40 -11.41
C THR A 10 12.39 33.83 -11.45
N MET A 11 11.47 34.46 -12.19
CA MET A 11 10.08 34.02 -12.30
C MET A 11 9.92 32.77 -13.18
N THR A 12 10.76 32.60 -14.21
CA THR A 12 10.81 31.37 -15.03
C THR A 12 11.47 30.20 -14.30
N LEU A 13 12.43 30.45 -13.40
CA LEU A 13 13.08 29.40 -12.62
C LEU A 13 12.13 28.78 -11.58
N SER A 14 11.18 29.55 -11.04
CA SER A 14 10.14 29.03 -10.13
C SER A 14 9.08 28.14 -10.81
N LEU A 15 8.96 28.18 -12.14
CA LEU A 15 8.05 27.30 -12.89
C LEU A 15 8.65 25.91 -13.16
N PHE A 16 9.95 25.71 -12.88
CA PHE A 16 10.64 24.42 -13.08
C PHE A 16 10.65 23.50 -11.86
N VAL A 17 9.93 23.84 -10.78
CA VAL A 17 9.68 22.88 -9.70
C VAL A 17 8.57 21.94 -10.16
N VAL A 18 8.94 21.03 -11.05
CA VAL A 18 8.11 19.91 -11.48
C VAL A 18 7.88 19.07 -10.23
N SER A 19 6.70 19.21 -9.63
CA SER A 19 6.24 18.33 -8.57
C SER A 19 6.39 16.90 -9.06
N SER A 20 7.38 16.19 -8.54
CA SER A 20 7.57 14.77 -8.77
C SER A 20 6.47 14.05 -7.99
N SER A 21 5.25 14.05 -8.54
CA SER A 21 4.23 13.11 -8.09
C SER A 21 4.77 11.73 -8.39
N VAL A 22 5.27 11.06 -7.35
CA VAL A 22 5.52 9.62 -7.40
C VAL A 22 4.16 8.99 -7.66
N LEU A 23 3.84 8.79 -8.93
CA LEU A 23 2.70 7.98 -9.34
C LEU A 23 3.00 6.61 -8.74
N ALA A 24 2.21 6.21 -7.73
CA ALA A 24 2.23 4.85 -7.24
C ALA A 24 1.88 3.97 -8.45
N VAL A 25 2.87 3.27 -8.99
CA VAL A 25 2.66 2.32 -10.07
C VAL A 25 1.73 1.26 -9.52
N THR A 26 0.52 1.18 -10.07
CA THR A 26 -0.39 0.07 -9.78
C THR A 26 0.31 -1.22 -10.21
N PRO A 27 0.55 -2.17 -9.30
CA PRO A 27 1.26 -3.39 -9.64
C PRO A 27 0.52 -4.15 -10.75
N THR A 28 1.23 -4.48 -11.82
CA THR A 28 0.68 -5.14 -13.01
C THR A 28 0.72 -6.66 -12.85
N GLY A 29 -0.17 -7.40 -13.51
CA GLY A 29 -0.21 -8.87 -13.43
C GLY A 29 -1.63 -9.43 -13.55
N LYS A 30 -1.77 -10.61 -14.17
CA LYS A 30 -3.05 -11.31 -14.33
C LYS A 30 -3.49 -11.92 -13.01
N THR A 31 -2.55 -12.48 -12.25
CA THR A 31 -2.82 -13.09 -10.93
C THR A 31 -2.48 -12.14 -9.77
N ILE A 32 -3.02 -12.43 -8.58
CA ILE A 32 -2.67 -11.68 -7.36
C ILE A 32 -1.18 -11.86 -7.03
N LEU A 33 -0.63 -13.07 -7.24
CA LEU A 33 0.78 -13.37 -7.04
C LEU A 33 1.69 -12.53 -7.95
N GLU A 34 1.36 -12.43 -9.24
CA GLU A 34 2.12 -11.61 -10.18
C GLU A 34 2.08 -10.14 -9.79
N ARG A 35 0.90 -9.62 -9.41
CA ARG A 35 0.78 -8.24 -8.92
C ARG A 35 1.59 -8.03 -7.63
N ALA A 36 1.57 -8.96 -6.70
CA ALA A 36 2.34 -8.86 -5.46
C ALA A 36 3.85 -8.86 -5.73
N ASN A 37 4.33 -9.76 -6.59
CA ASN A 37 5.75 -9.83 -6.97
C ASN A 37 6.21 -8.59 -7.73
N ASN A 38 5.36 -8.02 -8.59
CA ASN A 38 5.68 -6.78 -9.31
C ASN A 38 5.61 -5.53 -8.42
N ALA A 39 4.88 -5.59 -7.30
CA ALA A 39 4.86 -4.53 -6.28
C ALA A 39 6.08 -4.60 -5.35
N TYR A 40 6.69 -5.79 -5.25
CA TYR A 40 7.78 -6.05 -4.32
C TYR A 40 9.08 -5.43 -4.82
N ASN A 41 9.74 -4.68 -3.95
CA ASN A 41 11.10 -4.19 -4.18
C ASN A 41 12.08 -5.09 -3.43
N SER A 42 12.85 -5.89 -4.17
CA SER A 42 13.83 -6.84 -3.63
C SER A 42 15.02 -6.19 -2.90
N GLU A 43 15.26 -4.89 -3.09
CA GLU A 43 16.30 -4.13 -2.39
C GLU A 43 15.85 -3.74 -0.96
N LYS A 44 14.55 -3.80 -0.67
CA LYS A 44 14.01 -3.52 0.66
C LYS A 44 13.84 -4.81 1.45
N SER A 45 14.57 -4.93 2.55
CA SER A 45 14.47 -6.06 3.49
C SER A 45 13.25 -5.99 4.42
N TYR A 46 12.31 -5.07 4.17
CA TYR A 46 11.17 -4.84 5.02
C TYR A 46 9.95 -4.32 4.25
N THR A 47 8.77 -4.62 4.78
CA THR A 47 7.49 -4.06 4.33
C THR A 47 6.90 -3.18 5.42
N VAL A 48 6.26 -2.09 5.03
CA VAL A 48 5.63 -1.15 5.95
C VAL A 48 4.13 -1.10 5.72
N LEU A 49 3.35 -1.31 6.78
CA LEU A 49 1.90 -1.10 6.79
C LEU A 49 1.60 0.27 7.42
N HIS A 50 1.01 1.16 6.61
CA HIS A 50 0.47 2.43 7.08
C HIS A 50 -1.03 2.28 7.27
N ILE A 51 -1.50 2.46 8.50
CA ILE A 51 -2.92 2.44 8.85
C ILE A 51 -3.36 3.86 9.20
N ASN A 52 -4.20 4.43 8.34
CA ASN A 52 -4.82 5.74 8.57
C ASN A 52 -6.22 5.59 9.18
N GLN A 53 -6.47 6.30 10.29
CA GLN A 53 -7.77 6.47 10.94
C GLN A 53 -8.04 7.95 11.18
N GLY A 54 -8.64 8.61 10.19
CA GLY A 54 -8.85 10.05 10.24
C GLY A 54 -7.52 10.80 10.31
N LYS A 55 -7.22 11.41 11.46
CA LYS A 55 -5.98 12.18 11.71
C LYS A 55 -4.85 11.34 12.33
N VAL A 56 -5.10 10.08 12.66
CA VAL A 56 -4.11 9.20 13.29
C VAL A 56 -3.55 8.25 12.26
N GLU A 57 -2.23 8.33 12.05
CA GLU A 57 -1.46 7.36 11.27
C GLU A 57 -0.70 6.44 12.22
N LYS A 58 -0.78 5.13 11.99
CA LYS A 58 0.06 4.13 12.65
C LYS A 58 0.88 3.39 11.62
N GLU A 59 2.16 3.23 11.90
CA GLU A 59 3.12 2.54 11.05
C GLU A 59 3.55 1.23 11.72
N PHE A 60 3.53 0.13 10.95
CA PHE A 60 4.04 -1.18 11.38
C PHE A 60 5.08 -1.69 10.38
N LYS A 61 6.28 -2.03 10.87
CA LYS A 61 7.36 -2.56 10.04
C LYS A 61 7.48 -4.08 10.21
N TYR A 62 7.54 -4.79 9.09
CA TYR A 62 7.71 -6.23 9.02
C TYR A 62 9.02 -6.54 8.31
N LYS A 63 9.77 -7.53 8.81
CA LYS A 63 11.04 -7.99 8.18
C LYS A 63 10.82 -8.90 6.98
N GLU A 64 9.58 -9.06 6.54
CA GLU A 64 9.19 -9.95 5.45
C GLU A 64 8.37 -9.18 4.43
N ALA A 65 8.29 -9.72 3.21
CA ALA A 65 7.54 -9.16 2.10
C ALA A 65 6.01 -9.16 2.32
N PHE A 66 5.53 -9.90 3.32
CA PHE A 66 4.11 -10.16 3.54
C PHE A 66 3.65 -9.59 4.88
N ILE A 67 2.45 -9.02 4.86
CA ILE A 67 1.77 -8.52 6.06
C ILE A 67 0.76 -9.59 6.51
N PRO A 68 0.78 -10.03 7.78
CA PRO A 68 -0.21 -10.95 8.29
C PRO A 68 -1.63 -10.36 8.20
N ILE A 69 -2.60 -11.14 7.70
CA ILE A 69 -3.99 -10.70 7.53
C ILE A 69 -4.58 -10.20 8.86
N LYS A 70 -4.25 -10.84 9.98
CA LYS A 70 -4.69 -10.40 11.32
C LYS A 70 -4.29 -8.95 11.64
N ASP A 71 -3.16 -8.48 11.12
CA ASP A 71 -2.64 -7.14 11.41
C ASP A 71 -3.30 -6.08 10.51
N LEU A 72 -3.83 -6.48 9.34
CA LEU A 72 -4.64 -5.63 8.47
C LEU A 72 -6.02 -5.33 9.09
N PHE A 73 -6.65 -6.34 9.69
CA PHE A 73 -8.04 -6.24 10.17
C PHE A 73 -8.16 -6.01 11.68
N ASN A 74 -7.23 -6.55 12.48
CA ASN A 74 -7.09 -6.39 13.93
C ASN A 74 -8.45 -6.24 14.67
N SER A 75 -8.63 -5.18 15.48
CA SER A 75 -9.81 -4.94 16.30
C SER A 75 -11.04 -4.43 15.52
N ARG A 76 -10.99 -4.38 14.18
CA ARG A 76 -12.05 -3.80 13.34
C ARG A 76 -13.04 -4.82 12.81
N VAL A 77 -12.81 -6.10 13.11
CA VAL A 77 -13.59 -7.23 12.62
C VAL A 77 -14.03 -8.08 13.80
N SER A 78 -15.18 -8.72 13.70
CA SER A 78 -15.71 -9.61 14.73
C SER A 78 -15.07 -11.00 14.68
N GLY A 79 -14.49 -11.39 13.54
CA GLY A 79 -13.78 -12.65 13.43
C GLY A 79 -12.98 -12.80 12.14
N ILE A 80 -11.95 -13.64 12.20
CA ILE A 80 -11.19 -14.12 11.05
C ILE A 80 -11.14 -15.65 11.14
N LYS A 81 -11.66 -16.34 10.13
CA LYS A 81 -11.66 -17.80 10.04
C LYS A 81 -10.85 -18.25 8.83
N TRP A 82 -10.01 -19.25 9.04
CA TRP A 82 -9.14 -19.81 8.00
C TRP A 82 -9.75 -21.08 7.41
N ASP A 83 -10.04 -21.08 6.12
CA ASP A 83 -10.35 -22.28 5.34
C ASP A 83 -9.09 -22.75 4.61
N ASN A 84 -8.40 -23.69 5.24
CA ASN A 84 -7.17 -24.27 4.69
C ASN A 84 -7.41 -25.17 3.47
N LYS A 85 -8.64 -25.67 3.27
CA LYS A 85 -9.01 -26.54 2.16
C LYS A 85 -9.17 -25.71 0.89
N ASN A 86 -9.93 -24.63 0.97
CA ASN A 86 -10.17 -23.74 -0.16
C ASN A 86 -9.12 -22.64 -0.30
N LYS A 87 -8.18 -22.54 0.66
CA LYS A 87 -7.18 -21.47 0.75
C LYS A 87 -7.86 -20.11 0.77
N ILE A 88 -8.79 -19.91 1.70
CA ILE A 88 -9.52 -18.64 1.85
C ILE A 88 -9.49 -18.23 3.32
N ALA A 89 -9.33 -16.95 3.61
CA ALA A 89 -9.66 -16.37 4.91
C ALA A 89 -11.02 -15.66 4.81
N GLU A 90 -11.94 -16.04 5.67
CA GLU A 90 -13.21 -15.36 5.87
C GLU A 90 -13.04 -14.31 6.96
N VAL A 91 -13.32 -13.05 6.63
CA VAL A 91 -13.29 -11.93 7.56
C VAL A 91 -14.71 -11.46 7.78
N THR A 92 -15.17 -11.48 9.03
CA THR A 92 -16.54 -11.10 9.42
C THR A 92 -16.51 -9.79 10.18
N ASN A 93 -17.43 -8.88 9.87
CA ASN A 93 -17.70 -7.70 10.69
C ASN A 93 -19.10 -7.81 11.32
N ALA A 94 -19.25 -7.39 12.57
CA ALA A 94 -20.53 -7.45 13.28
C ALA A 94 -21.54 -6.52 12.58
N GLY A 95 -22.43 -7.12 11.77
CA GLY A 95 -23.49 -6.42 11.05
C GLY A 95 -23.25 -6.19 9.55
N SER A 96 -22.10 -6.58 8.99
CA SER A 96 -21.80 -6.34 7.56
C SER A 96 -20.93 -7.44 6.95
N GLY A 97 -21.57 -8.36 6.23
CA GLY A 97 -20.98 -9.27 5.24
C GLY A 97 -19.81 -10.16 5.66
N VAL A 98 -19.47 -11.12 4.79
CA VAL A 98 -18.23 -11.90 4.87
C VAL A 98 -17.36 -11.46 3.71
N LEU A 99 -16.13 -11.02 4.00
CA LEU A 99 -15.10 -10.81 2.99
C LEU A 99 -14.27 -12.09 2.88
N ALA A 100 -14.27 -12.72 1.70
CA ALA A 100 -13.45 -13.87 1.39
C ALA A 100 -12.13 -13.42 0.73
N ILE A 101 -11.00 -13.69 1.39
CA ILE A 101 -9.66 -13.35 0.90
C ILE A 101 -8.94 -14.63 0.47
N PRO A 102 -8.63 -14.81 -0.82
CA PRO A 102 -7.82 -15.93 -1.29
C PRO A 102 -6.43 -15.89 -0.64
N LEU A 103 -6.00 -17.02 -0.13
CA LEU A 103 -4.71 -17.22 0.51
C LEU A 103 -3.76 -17.81 -0.51
N MET A 104 -2.62 -17.16 -0.71
CA MET A 104 -1.52 -17.79 -1.42
C MET A 104 -0.87 -18.83 -0.53
N GLY A 105 -0.86 -20.09 -0.97
CA GLY A 105 0.00 -21.13 -0.42
C GLY A 105 1.11 -21.45 -1.40
N SER A 106 2.35 -21.57 -0.92
CA SER A 106 3.42 -22.24 -1.65
C SER A 106 2.95 -23.67 -1.95
N SER A 107 2.95 -24.02 -3.24
CA SER A 107 2.95 -25.42 -3.67
C SER A 107 4.39 -25.94 -3.64
#